data_AF-A0A960R1A5-F1
#
_entry.id   AF-A0A960R1A5-F1
#
_cell.length_a   1.000
_cell.length_b   1.000
_cell.length_c   1.000
_cell.angle_alpha   90.00
_cell.angle_beta   90.00
_cell.angle_gamma   90.00
#
_symmetry.space_group_name_H-M   'P 1'
#
loop_
_entity.id
_entity.type
_entity.pdbx_description
1 polymer ?
#
loop_
_entity_poly.entity_id
_entity_poly.type
_entity_poly.pdbx_seq_one_letter_code
_entity_poly.pdbx_strand_id
1 'polypeptide(L)'
;SGYQFIDIWPYQLYMTVSGPEEVVKSLKAKGIRHTFNLNDITKTKLDVLRSSNVHSDVVSFFVPDFMKQIPLPLLSPSPLEINDPDAKHLRIDFLRFEKLKLSAPLPVILYFPPNTPLNPAKVTLTSNHLIENKNGIKMITEPLFVRGVSSLFLNIVKDRMEIAITVNPNNENMLDWSVQFINPRVLEEKYIHAILSDTLDPELQELQPHLRDSYLRNRFRNYMNQLQLYKSDDSPLKLSPSLQGNVITLKDPGNEEA
;
A
#
# COMPACT_ATOMS: atom_id res chain seq x y z
N SER A 1 -11.00 -5.80 -15.68
CA SER A 1 -10.20 -5.16 -14.61
C SER A 1 -8.73 -5.24 -14.99
N GLY A 2 -7.96 -4.16 -14.77
CA GLY A 2 -6.51 -4.12 -15.08
C GLY A 2 -5.76 -3.01 -14.35
N TYR A 3 -6.48 -2.26 -13.50
CA TYR A 3 -5.98 -1.17 -12.68
C TYR A 3 -6.57 -1.30 -11.29
N GLN A 4 -5.82 -0.91 -10.27
CA GLN A 4 -6.19 -0.90 -8.86
C GLN A 4 -6.06 0.53 -8.33
N PHE A 5 -7.06 1.00 -7.60
CA PHE A 5 -6.98 2.28 -6.89
C PHE A 5 -5.82 2.26 -5.90
N ILE A 6 -4.98 3.31 -5.92
CA ILE A 6 -3.90 3.51 -4.95
C ILE A 6 -4.28 4.60 -3.97
N ASP A 7 -4.61 5.78 -4.51
CA ASP A 7 -4.67 7.00 -3.73
C ASP A 7 -5.48 8.10 -4.40
N ILE A 8 -5.82 9.12 -3.63
CA ILE A 8 -6.42 10.38 -4.10
C ILE A 8 -5.69 11.54 -3.45
N TRP A 9 -5.41 12.59 -4.24
CA TRP A 9 -4.72 13.77 -3.75
C TRP A 9 -5.28 15.03 -4.42
N PRO A 10 -5.47 16.16 -3.72
CA PRO A 10 -5.35 16.34 -2.26
C PRO A 10 -6.41 15.58 -1.46
N TYR A 11 -6.09 15.21 -0.21
CA TYR A 11 -7.04 14.54 0.70
C TYR A 11 -8.10 15.47 1.28
N GLN A 12 -7.78 16.77 1.34
CA GLN A 12 -8.64 17.80 1.90
C GLN A 12 -8.61 19.00 0.96
N LEU A 13 -9.79 19.56 0.74
CA LEU A 13 -10.01 20.78 -0.02
C LEU A 13 -10.94 21.68 0.80
N TYR A 14 -10.75 22.98 0.66
CA TYR A 14 -11.54 24.00 1.31
C TYR A 14 -12.52 24.62 0.32
N MET A 15 -13.73 24.87 0.78
CA MET A 15 -14.72 25.58 -0.03
C MET A 15 -15.32 26.74 0.74
N THR A 16 -15.61 27.82 0.03
CA THR A 16 -16.33 28.96 0.57
C THR A 16 -17.82 28.78 0.30
N VAL A 17 -18.63 28.88 1.35
CA VAL A 17 -20.10 28.80 1.26
C VAL A 17 -20.73 30.00 1.94
N SER A 18 -21.94 30.38 1.50
CA SER A 18 -22.71 31.49 2.07
C SER A 18 -24.17 31.09 2.19
N GLY A 19 -24.83 31.50 3.28
CA GLY A 19 -26.24 31.16 3.55
C GLY A 19 -26.63 31.34 5.01
N PRO A 20 -27.74 30.74 5.47
CA PRO A 20 -28.23 30.87 6.83
C PRO A 20 -27.19 30.45 7.87
N GLU A 21 -27.02 31.26 8.93
CA GLU A 21 -25.96 31.11 9.92
C GLU A 21 -25.92 29.70 10.55
N GLU A 22 -27.07 29.18 10.96
CA GLU A 22 -27.19 27.84 11.55
C GLU A 22 -26.75 26.73 10.59
N VAL A 23 -27.06 26.86 9.30
CA VAL A 23 -26.68 25.89 8.27
C VAL A 23 -25.17 25.94 8.03
N VAL A 24 -24.59 27.14 7.92
CA VAL A 24 -23.15 27.32 7.72
C VAL A 24 -22.35 26.82 8.94
N LYS A 25 -22.80 27.11 10.16
CA LYS A 25 -22.19 26.61 11.40
C LYS A 25 -22.21 25.08 11.45
N SER A 26 -23.34 24.46 11.11
CA SER A 26 -23.48 22.99 11.06
C SER A 26 -22.55 22.35 10.02
N LEU A 27 -22.46 22.93 8.82
CA LEU A 27 -21.55 22.46 7.78
C LEU A 27 -20.08 22.60 8.19
N LYS A 28 -19.70 23.72 8.80
CA LYS A 28 -18.34 23.94 9.30
C LYS A 28 -17.95 22.92 10.39
N ALA A 29 -18.88 22.55 11.26
CA ALA A 29 -18.64 21.58 12.32
C ALA A 29 -18.53 20.13 11.79
N LYS A 30 -19.32 19.78 10.77
CA LYS A 30 -19.38 18.41 10.22
C LYS A 30 -18.37 18.13 9.11
N GLY A 31 -17.98 19.17 8.36
CA GLY A 31 -17.29 19.00 7.09
C GLY A 31 -18.19 18.37 6.02
N ILE A 32 -17.66 18.21 4.82
CA ILE A 32 -18.37 17.57 3.69
C ILE A 32 -17.51 16.43 3.18
N ARG A 33 -18.09 15.23 3.08
CA ARG A 33 -17.46 14.08 2.45
C ARG A 33 -17.90 13.99 1.00
N HIS A 34 -17.00 14.32 0.09
CA HIS A 34 -17.20 14.09 -1.34
C HIS A 34 -16.75 12.66 -1.70
N THR A 35 -17.55 11.93 -2.47
CA THR A 35 -17.27 10.53 -2.83
C THR A 35 -17.26 10.39 -4.34
N PHE A 36 -16.16 9.89 -4.90
CA PHE A 36 -16.05 9.60 -6.32
C PHE A 36 -16.46 8.17 -6.63
N ASN A 37 -17.34 8.00 -7.61
CA ASN A 37 -17.64 6.69 -8.17
C ASN A 37 -16.55 6.30 -9.17
N LEU A 38 -15.65 5.39 -8.77
CA LEU A 38 -14.55 4.96 -9.62
C LEU A 38 -15.00 4.18 -10.87
N ASN A 39 -16.25 3.70 -10.92
CA ASN A 39 -16.79 3.04 -12.11
C ASN A 39 -16.92 3.99 -13.31
N ASP A 40 -16.94 5.31 -13.07
CA ASP A 40 -17.00 6.33 -14.13
C ASP A 40 -15.64 6.52 -14.84
N ILE A 41 -14.57 5.94 -14.26
CA ILE A 41 -13.21 5.95 -14.77
C ILE A 41 -12.95 4.60 -15.46
N THR A 42 -13.10 4.59 -16.79
CA THR A 42 -12.97 3.36 -17.58
C THR A 42 -11.52 2.97 -17.81
N LYS A 43 -11.27 1.66 -17.99
CA LYS A 43 -9.95 1.12 -18.35
C LYS A 43 -9.38 1.81 -19.60
N THR A 44 -10.20 2.04 -20.62
CA THR A 44 -9.78 2.70 -21.86
C THR A 44 -9.25 4.11 -21.61
N LYS A 45 -9.87 4.88 -20.70
CA LYS A 45 -9.35 6.20 -20.32
C LYS A 45 -7.96 6.09 -19.67
N LEU A 46 -7.78 5.13 -18.77
CA LEU A 46 -6.49 4.89 -18.10
C LEU A 46 -5.42 4.40 -19.08
N ASP A 47 -5.79 3.53 -20.04
CA ASP A 47 -4.87 3.04 -21.07
C ASP A 47 -4.38 4.16 -22.00
N VAL A 48 -5.23 5.16 -22.31
CA VAL A 48 -4.83 6.36 -23.07
C VAL A 48 -3.84 7.20 -22.27
N LEU A 49 -4.11 7.46 -20.99
CA LEU A 49 -3.22 8.23 -20.11
C LEU A 49 -1.86 7.55 -19.90
N ARG A 50 -1.79 6.21 -20.01
CA ARG A 50 -0.54 5.47 -19.98
C ARG A 50 0.36 5.75 -21.18
N SER A 51 -0.21 6.03 -22.36
CA SER A 51 0.59 6.22 -23.58
C SER A 51 1.59 7.38 -23.46
N SER A 52 1.30 8.35 -22.59
CA SER A 52 2.18 9.46 -22.23
C SER A 52 3.26 9.13 -21.19
N ASN A 53 3.17 8.00 -20.47
CA ASN A 53 4.12 7.67 -19.39
C ASN A 53 4.40 6.15 -19.32
N VAL A 54 5.11 5.65 -20.33
CA VAL A 54 5.30 4.20 -20.60
C VAL A 54 6.13 3.49 -19.52
N HIS A 55 6.91 4.22 -18.73
CA HIS A 55 7.81 3.66 -17.72
C HIS A 55 7.22 3.59 -16.31
N SER A 56 6.03 4.17 -16.10
CA SER A 56 5.36 4.18 -14.80
C SER A 56 4.26 3.13 -14.76
N ASP A 57 4.27 2.29 -13.73
CA ASP A 57 3.16 1.39 -13.40
C ASP A 57 1.95 2.15 -12.82
N VAL A 58 2.13 3.44 -12.53
CA VAL A 58 1.12 4.32 -11.94
C VAL A 58 0.58 5.27 -12.99
N VAL A 59 -0.74 5.31 -13.11
CA VAL A 59 -1.50 6.22 -13.97
C VAL A 59 -2.29 7.19 -13.09
N SER A 60 -2.08 8.49 -13.30
CA SER A 60 -2.81 9.54 -12.60
C SER A 60 -4.00 10.02 -13.45
N PHE A 61 -5.20 9.97 -12.90
CA PHE A 61 -6.41 10.51 -13.49
C PHE A 61 -6.77 11.83 -12.81
N PHE A 62 -6.64 12.95 -13.53
CA PHE A 62 -7.08 14.24 -13.03
C PHE A 62 -8.60 14.30 -13.03
N VAL A 63 -9.14 14.63 -11.87
CA VAL A 63 -10.59 14.76 -11.71
C VAL A 63 -11.04 15.94 -12.56
N PRO A 64 -12.02 15.76 -13.47
CA PRO A 64 -12.53 16.85 -14.29
C PRO A 64 -13.45 17.77 -13.47
N ASP A 65 -13.59 19.03 -13.89
CA ASP A 65 -14.26 20.06 -13.08
C ASP A 65 -15.73 19.76 -12.79
N PHE A 66 -16.44 19.10 -13.72
CA PHE A 66 -17.82 18.69 -13.49
C PHE A 66 -17.97 17.69 -12.32
N MET A 67 -16.90 16.98 -11.94
CA MET A 67 -16.87 16.09 -10.77
C MET A 67 -16.42 16.83 -9.49
N LYS A 68 -15.94 18.08 -9.59
CA LYS A 68 -15.51 18.93 -8.47
C LYS A 68 -16.63 19.86 -7.98
N GLN A 69 -17.85 19.36 -8.02
CA GLN A 69 -19.04 20.09 -7.61
C GLN A 69 -19.78 19.30 -6.53
N ILE A 70 -20.30 20.01 -5.53
CA ILE A 70 -20.96 19.42 -4.35
C ILE A 70 -22.40 19.91 -4.30
N PRO A 71 -23.40 19.01 -4.31
CA PRO A 71 -24.80 19.39 -4.12
C PRO A 71 -25.05 19.79 -2.66
N LEU A 72 -25.35 21.07 -2.42
CA LEU A 72 -25.71 21.61 -1.10
C LEU A 72 -27.10 22.29 -1.17
N PRO A 73 -28.19 21.50 -1.23
CA PRO A 73 -29.54 22.02 -1.48
C PRO A 73 -30.06 22.99 -0.41
N LEU A 74 -29.52 22.93 0.81
CA LEU A 74 -29.85 23.87 1.88
C LEU A 74 -29.26 25.27 1.67
N LEU A 75 -28.30 25.42 0.76
CA LEU A 75 -27.60 26.67 0.47
C LEU A 75 -27.85 27.16 -0.96
N SER A 76 -27.94 26.23 -1.92
CA SER A 76 -28.08 26.55 -3.35
C SER A 76 -28.90 25.48 -4.07
N PRO A 77 -29.80 25.86 -4.99
CA PRO A 77 -30.52 24.91 -5.84
C PRO A 77 -29.60 24.20 -6.86
N SER A 78 -28.44 24.78 -7.18
CA SER A 78 -27.42 24.18 -8.04
C SER A 78 -26.21 23.70 -7.24
N PRO A 79 -25.49 22.67 -7.71
CA PRO A 79 -24.21 22.26 -7.12
C PRO A 79 -23.23 23.44 -7.01
N LEU A 80 -22.47 23.48 -5.92
CA LEU A 80 -21.44 24.49 -5.70
C LEU A 80 -20.07 23.92 -6.08
N GLU A 81 -19.26 24.72 -6.76
CA GLU A 81 -17.89 24.35 -7.12
C GLU A 81 -16.95 24.40 -5.91
N ILE A 82 -15.96 23.50 -5.90
CA ILE A 82 -14.87 23.56 -4.92
C ILE A 82 -13.89 24.65 -5.36
N ASN A 83 -13.98 25.83 -4.74
CA ASN A 83 -13.17 26.99 -5.07
C ASN A 83 -11.79 27.02 -4.39
N ASP A 84 -11.21 25.85 -4.14
CA ASP A 84 -9.85 25.71 -3.60
C ASP A 84 -8.83 25.84 -4.74
N PRO A 85 -7.79 26.70 -4.63
CA PRO A 85 -6.69 26.73 -5.60
C PRO A 85 -6.03 25.36 -5.84
N ASP A 86 -6.01 24.48 -4.84
CA ASP A 86 -5.44 23.13 -4.93
C ASP A 86 -6.38 22.12 -5.61
N ALA A 87 -7.66 22.46 -5.82
CA ALA A 87 -8.62 21.58 -6.51
C ALA A 87 -8.23 21.28 -7.97
N LYS A 88 -7.40 22.13 -8.60
CA LYS A 88 -6.84 21.87 -9.93
C LYS A 88 -5.89 20.66 -9.94
N HIS A 89 -5.26 20.36 -8.81
CA HIS A 89 -4.36 19.22 -8.65
C HIS A 89 -5.07 17.95 -8.19
N LEU A 90 -6.41 17.98 -8.05
CA LEU A 90 -7.17 16.83 -7.61
C LEU A 90 -7.06 15.70 -8.63
N ARG A 91 -6.41 14.61 -8.21
CA ARG A 91 -6.15 13.42 -9.03
C ARG A 91 -6.37 12.14 -8.24
N ILE A 92 -6.69 11.09 -8.99
CA ILE A 92 -6.87 9.74 -8.49
C ILE A 92 -5.81 8.86 -9.17
N ASP A 93 -5.03 8.16 -8.36
CA ASP A 93 -3.95 7.33 -8.87
C ASP A 93 -4.34 5.86 -8.94
N PHE A 94 -3.95 5.23 -10.03
CA PHE A 94 -4.21 3.85 -10.33
C PHE A 94 -2.92 3.10 -10.59
N LEU A 95 -2.75 1.95 -9.93
CA LEU A 95 -1.68 1.01 -10.20
C LEU A 95 -2.16 0.07 -11.29
N ARG A 96 -1.38 -0.14 -12.34
CA ARG A 96 -1.63 -1.23 -13.26
C ARG A 96 -1.50 -2.55 -12.50
N PHE A 97 -2.52 -3.40 -12.62
CA PHE A 97 -2.49 -4.70 -11.98
C PHE A 97 -1.43 -5.58 -12.66
N GLU A 98 -0.26 -5.66 -12.05
CA GLU A 98 0.87 -6.43 -12.54
C GLU A 98 1.40 -7.34 -11.43
N LYS A 99 1.67 -8.59 -11.80
CA LYS A 99 2.29 -9.58 -10.91
C LYS A 99 3.79 -9.38 -10.99
N LEU A 100 4.39 -8.81 -9.95
CA LEU A 100 5.82 -8.54 -9.90
C LEU A 100 6.56 -9.71 -9.27
N LYS A 101 7.61 -10.22 -9.91
CA LYS A 101 8.42 -11.30 -9.33
C LYS A 101 9.28 -10.77 -8.20
N LEU A 102 9.18 -11.38 -7.02
CA LEU A 102 10.13 -11.15 -5.93
C LEU A 102 11.39 -11.99 -6.22
N SER A 103 12.46 -11.31 -6.64
CA SER A 103 13.70 -11.96 -7.07
C SER A 103 14.64 -12.36 -5.92
N ALA A 104 14.27 -12.06 -4.67
CA ALA A 104 15.05 -12.34 -3.48
C ALA A 104 14.30 -13.33 -2.56
N PRO A 105 15.00 -14.33 -1.97
CA PRO A 105 14.45 -15.13 -0.87
C PRO A 105 14.07 -14.23 0.31
N LEU A 106 12.99 -14.57 1.02
CA LEU A 106 12.55 -13.81 2.19
C LEU A 106 13.05 -14.45 3.49
N PRO A 107 13.86 -13.74 4.30
CA PRO A 107 14.20 -14.18 5.64
C PRO A 107 12.95 -14.38 6.50
N VAL A 108 12.98 -15.39 7.38
CA VAL A 108 11.97 -15.62 8.40
C VAL A 108 12.61 -15.43 9.76
N ILE A 109 12.08 -14.48 10.53
CA ILE A 109 12.55 -14.15 11.87
C ILE A 109 11.49 -14.49 12.92
N LEU A 110 11.95 -14.80 14.12
CA LEU A 110 11.10 -15.03 15.28
C LEU A 110 11.14 -13.79 16.16
N TYR A 111 9.99 -13.15 16.35
CA TYR A 111 9.83 -12.05 17.29
C TYR A 111 9.28 -12.58 18.61
N PHE A 112 9.96 -12.27 19.71
CA PHE A 112 9.55 -12.65 21.06
C PHE A 112 9.09 -11.39 21.79
N PRO A 113 7.78 -11.22 22.04
CA PRO A 113 7.27 -10.18 22.91
C PRO A 113 7.96 -10.20 24.28
N PRO A 114 8.17 -9.03 24.94
CA PRO A 114 8.86 -8.97 26.23
C PRO A 114 8.26 -9.86 27.34
N ASN A 115 6.95 -10.11 27.26
CA ASN A 115 6.22 -10.90 28.25
C ASN A 115 6.16 -12.39 27.91
N THR A 116 6.90 -12.86 26.90
CA THR A 116 6.88 -14.27 26.49
C THR A 116 7.66 -15.12 27.50
N PRO A 117 7.04 -16.13 28.15
CA PRO A 117 7.71 -17.01 29.12
C PRO A 117 8.72 -17.99 28.50
N LEU A 118 8.76 -18.11 27.17
CA LEU A 118 9.69 -18.98 26.47
C LEU A 118 11.07 -18.34 26.37
N ASN A 119 12.13 -19.15 26.47
CA ASN A 119 13.49 -18.71 26.24
C ASN A 119 13.78 -18.64 24.73
N PRO A 120 14.04 -17.46 24.14
CA PRO A 120 14.28 -17.31 22.70
C PRO A 120 15.45 -18.15 22.18
N ALA A 121 16.48 -18.39 23.00
CA ALA A 121 17.65 -19.18 22.60
C ALA A 121 17.38 -20.68 22.47
N LYS A 122 16.25 -21.16 23.02
CA LYS A 122 15.85 -22.57 22.96
C LYS A 122 14.82 -22.84 21.86
N VAL A 123 14.12 -21.80 21.40
CA VAL A 123 13.08 -21.93 20.38
C VAL A 123 13.71 -21.91 19.00
N THR A 124 13.36 -22.87 18.15
CA THR A 124 13.96 -23.03 16.82
C THR A 124 12.90 -23.10 15.72
N LEU A 125 13.23 -22.59 14.54
CA LEU A 125 12.40 -22.69 13.34
C LEU A 125 12.89 -23.85 12.46
N THR A 126 12.04 -24.84 12.26
CA THR A 126 12.37 -26.05 11.51
C THR A 126 12.40 -25.78 10.01
N SER A 127 13.35 -26.39 9.31
CA SER A 127 13.41 -26.35 7.84
C SER A 127 12.44 -27.37 7.24
N ASN A 128 11.86 -27.02 6.10
CA ASN A 128 10.94 -27.88 5.34
C ASN A 128 10.96 -27.46 3.86
N HIS A 129 9.98 -27.89 3.07
CA HIS A 129 9.92 -27.56 1.64
C HIS A 129 9.79 -26.05 1.35
N LEU A 130 9.27 -25.28 2.30
CA LEU A 130 9.10 -23.83 2.19
C LEU A 130 10.31 -23.07 2.76
N ILE A 131 10.90 -23.58 3.85
CA ILE A 131 12.00 -22.93 4.57
C ILE A 131 13.32 -23.70 4.42
N GLU A 132 14.29 -23.05 3.79
CA GLU A 132 15.68 -23.51 3.77
C GLU A 132 16.53 -22.73 4.78
N ASN A 133 17.62 -23.34 5.25
CA ASN A 133 18.66 -22.65 6.00
C ASN A 133 19.78 -22.25 5.04
N LYS A 134 20.00 -20.94 4.87
CA LYS A 134 21.10 -20.38 4.08
C LYS A 134 21.98 -19.54 4.97
N ASN A 135 23.22 -19.97 5.17
CA ASN A 135 24.22 -19.29 6.01
C ASN A 135 23.73 -18.99 7.44
N GLY A 136 22.96 -19.92 8.04
CA GLY A 136 22.40 -19.76 9.38
C GLY A 136 21.09 -18.98 9.45
N ILE A 137 20.59 -18.48 8.32
CA ILE A 137 19.34 -17.73 8.23
C ILE A 137 18.27 -18.61 7.60
N LYS A 138 17.09 -18.67 8.24
CA LYS A 138 15.92 -19.36 7.71
C LYS A 138 15.27 -18.47 6.67
N MET A 139 15.09 -18.99 5.45
CA MET A 139 14.56 -18.22 4.33
C MET A 139 13.47 -19.00 3.60
N ILE A 140 12.42 -18.30 3.17
CA ILE A 140 11.50 -18.79 2.15
C ILE A 140 12.19 -18.69 0.80
N THR A 141 12.44 -19.84 0.17
CA THR A 141 13.17 -19.95 -1.11
C THR A 141 12.27 -20.23 -2.29
N GLU A 142 11.00 -20.56 -2.05
CA GLU A 142 9.99 -20.67 -3.10
C GLU A 142 9.85 -19.35 -3.88
N PRO A 143 9.71 -19.38 -5.21
CA PRO A 143 9.47 -18.18 -6.00
C PRO A 143 8.18 -17.46 -5.59
N LEU A 144 8.32 -16.27 -4.99
CA LEU A 144 7.22 -15.42 -4.60
C LEU A 144 7.00 -14.28 -5.59
N PHE A 145 5.79 -13.74 -5.56
CA PHE A 145 5.35 -12.63 -6.37
C PHE A 145 4.62 -11.61 -5.50
N VAL A 146 4.58 -10.37 -5.97
CA VAL A 146 4.01 -9.23 -5.26
C VAL A 146 2.94 -8.58 -6.11
N ARG A 147 1.85 -8.17 -5.46
CA ARG A 147 0.78 -7.34 -6.02
C ARG A 147 0.50 -6.15 -5.10
N GLY A 148 -0.17 -5.13 -5.65
CA GLY A 148 -0.60 -3.94 -4.90
C GLY A 148 0.46 -2.85 -4.76
N VAL A 149 1.64 -3.00 -5.37
CA VAL A 149 2.73 -2.02 -5.33
C VAL A 149 3.40 -1.86 -6.70
N SER A 150 4.06 -0.72 -6.91
CA SER A 150 4.82 -0.45 -8.15
C SER A 150 6.16 -1.20 -8.21
N SER A 151 6.69 -1.38 -9.41
CA SER A 151 8.01 -1.98 -9.64
C SER A 151 9.12 -1.18 -8.98
N LEU A 152 9.03 0.16 -9.00
CA LEU A 152 9.98 1.04 -8.33
C LEU A 152 9.99 0.79 -6.82
N PHE A 153 8.81 0.76 -6.19
CA PHE A 153 8.70 0.46 -4.77
C PHE A 153 9.31 -0.89 -4.44
N LEU A 154 8.94 -1.95 -5.18
CA LEU A 154 9.46 -3.30 -4.95
C LEU A 154 10.99 -3.34 -5.08
N ASN A 155 11.56 -2.68 -6.09
CA ASN A 155 13.01 -2.63 -6.28
C ASN A 155 13.74 -1.98 -5.11
N ILE A 156 13.11 -1.02 -4.42
CA ILE A 156 13.70 -0.33 -3.28
C ILE A 156 13.63 -1.19 -2.01
N VAL A 157 12.54 -1.93 -1.82
CA VAL A 157 12.27 -2.65 -0.55
C VAL A 157 12.67 -4.12 -0.56
N LYS A 158 12.76 -4.78 -1.72
CA LYS A 158 12.90 -6.25 -1.83
C LYS A 158 14.02 -6.87 -1.00
N ASP A 159 15.15 -6.17 -0.85
CA ASP A 159 16.31 -6.66 -0.10
C ASP A 159 16.26 -6.31 1.40
N ARG A 160 15.18 -5.66 1.84
CA ARG A 160 14.92 -5.21 3.22
C ARG A 160 13.54 -5.62 3.68
N MET A 161 13.04 -6.75 3.17
CA MET A 161 11.80 -7.38 3.58
C MET A 161 12.10 -8.66 4.36
N GLU A 162 11.26 -8.98 5.33
CA GLU A 162 11.32 -10.23 6.09
C GLU A 162 9.92 -10.68 6.51
N ILE A 163 9.76 -11.96 6.81
CA ILE A 163 8.58 -12.51 7.48
C ILE A 163 8.89 -12.58 8.97
N ALA A 164 8.11 -11.87 9.78
CA ALA A 164 8.21 -11.96 11.24
C ALA A 164 7.07 -12.82 11.79
N ILE A 165 7.42 -13.89 12.51
CA ILE A 165 6.49 -14.72 13.27
C ILE A 165 6.52 -14.25 14.73
N THR A 166 5.37 -13.86 15.25
CA THR A 166 5.22 -13.45 16.66
C THR A 166 5.05 -14.68 17.52
N VAL A 167 6.03 -14.97 18.37
CA VAL A 167 6.02 -16.11 19.27
C VAL A 167 5.26 -15.76 20.55
N ASN A 168 3.97 -16.08 20.56
CA ASN A 168 3.10 -15.92 21.72
C ASN A 168 2.60 -17.29 22.22
N PRO A 169 3.07 -17.78 23.38
CA PRO A 169 2.68 -19.09 23.91
C PRO A 169 1.22 -19.16 24.35
N ASN A 170 0.52 -18.02 24.48
CA ASN A 170 -0.93 -18.05 24.75
C ASN A 170 -1.75 -18.53 23.54
N ASN A 171 -1.14 -18.68 22.37
CA ASN A 171 -1.77 -19.17 21.15
C ASN A 171 -0.86 -20.18 20.43
N GLU A 172 -0.64 -21.35 21.05
CA GLU A 172 0.26 -22.39 20.52
C GLU A 172 -0.19 -22.96 19.16
N ASN A 173 -1.50 -22.93 18.89
CA ASN A 173 -2.11 -23.55 17.72
C ASN A 173 -1.92 -22.73 16.43
N MET A 174 -1.81 -21.40 16.52
CA MET A 174 -1.62 -20.54 15.36
C MET A 174 -0.93 -19.25 15.77
N LEU A 175 0.36 -19.14 15.45
CA LEU A 175 1.13 -17.92 15.67
C LEU A 175 0.78 -16.88 14.60
N ASP A 176 0.79 -15.62 15.00
CA ASP A 176 0.61 -14.51 14.06
C ASP A 176 1.90 -14.27 13.26
N TRP A 177 1.78 -13.85 12.01
CA TRP A 177 2.91 -13.45 11.19
C TRP A 177 2.58 -12.22 10.35
N SER A 178 3.62 -11.53 9.90
CA SER A 178 3.49 -10.37 9.03
C SER A 178 4.74 -10.17 8.17
N VAL A 179 4.58 -9.47 7.05
CA VAL A 179 5.71 -8.92 6.29
C VAL A 179 6.20 -7.68 7.01
N GLN A 180 7.50 -7.61 7.27
CA GLN A 180 8.17 -6.49 7.91
C GLN A 180 9.19 -5.87 6.96
N PHE A 181 9.46 -4.58 7.18
CA PHE A 181 10.40 -3.79 6.39
C PHE A 181 11.52 -3.27 7.30
N ILE A 182 12.77 -3.59 6.95
CA ILE A 182 13.93 -3.20 7.75
C ILE A 182 14.29 -1.74 7.47
N ASN A 183 14.19 -0.91 8.50
CA ASN A 183 14.46 0.53 8.45
C ASN A 183 13.57 1.26 7.41
N PRO A 184 12.25 1.32 7.65
CA PRO A 184 11.29 1.87 6.69
C PRO A 184 11.53 3.35 6.40
N ARG A 185 12.12 4.11 7.33
CA ARG A 185 12.45 5.53 7.11
C ARG A 185 13.49 5.71 6.01
N VAL A 186 14.57 4.92 6.02
CA VAL A 186 15.59 4.98 4.97
C VAL A 186 15.03 4.52 3.63
N LEU A 187 14.12 3.54 3.63
CA LEU A 187 13.42 3.10 2.42
C LEU A 187 12.50 4.19 1.86
N GLU A 188 11.76 4.89 2.73
CA GLU A 188 10.90 6.02 2.36
C GLU A 188 11.70 7.14 1.69
N GLU A 189 12.84 7.55 2.28
CA GLU A 189 13.71 8.57 1.68
C GLU A 189 14.27 8.15 0.32
N LYS A 190 14.71 6.89 0.17
CA LYS A 190 15.18 6.37 -1.11
C LYS A 190 14.08 6.40 -2.18
N TYR A 191 12.86 6.05 -1.80
CA TYR A 191 11.71 6.09 -2.69
C TYR A 191 11.39 7.50 -3.17
N ILE A 192 11.34 8.46 -2.25
CA ILE A 192 11.11 9.87 -2.60
C ILE A 192 12.22 10.37 -3.52
N HIS A 193 13.48 10.13 -3.17
CA HIS A 193 14.61 10.58 -3.97
C HIS A 193 14.58 9.98 -5.38
N ALA A 194 14.28 8.69 -5.51
CA ALA A 194 14.17 8.03 -6.81
C ALA A 194 13.10 8.68 -7.69
N ILE A 195 11.90 8.94 -7.15
CA ILE A 195 10.82 9.60 -7.90
C ILE A 195 11.17 11.03 -8.25
N LEU A 196 11.78 11.79 -7.33
CA LEU A 196 12.13 13.18 -7.60
C LEU A 196 13.27 13.31 -8.63
N SER A 197 14.17 12.32 -8.68
CA SER A 197 15.23 12.26 -9.70
C SER A 197 14.71 11.85 -11.08
N ASP A 198 13.57 11.14 -11.11
CA ASP A 198 12.92 10.71 -12.34
C ASP A 198 11.96 11.82 -12.80
N THR A 199 12.43 12.71 -13.68
CA THR A 199 11.74 13.94 -14.13
C THR A 199 10.50 13.70 -15.00
N LEU A 200 9.84 12.55 -14.86
CA LEU A 200 8.84 12.03 -15.81
C LEU A 200 7.39 12.46 -15.50
N ASP A 201 7.11 13.11 -14.37
CA ASP A 201 5.78 13.64 -14.05
C ASP A 201 5.84 15.18 -13.95
N PRO A 202 5.60 15.90 -15.07
CA PRO A 202 5.54 17.36 -15.09
C PRO A 202 4.50 17.93 -14.11
N GLU A 203 3.41 17.20 -13.89
CA GLU A 203 2.29 17.65 -13.05
C GLU A 203 2.63 17.51 -11.56
N LEU A 204 3.43 16.50 -11.19
CA LEU A 204 4.04 16.40 -9.86
C LEU A 204 5.02 17.57 -9.60
N GLN A 205 5.66 18.12 -10.63
CA GLN A 205 6.55 19.29 -10.48
C GLN A 205 5.77 20.60 -10.25
N GLU A 206 4.51 20.67 -10.65
CA GLU A 206 3.66 21.84 -10.38
C GLU A 206 3.20 21.93 -8.92
N LEU A 207 3.23 20.82 -8.20
CA LEU A 207 2.92 20.80 -6.77
C LEU A 207 3.98 21.56 -5.97
N GLN A 208 3.53 22.30 -4.96
CA GLN A 208 4.46 22.90 -4.01
C GLN A 208 5.35 21.82 -3.37
N PRO A 209 6.65 22.08 -3.14
CA PRO A 209 7.59 21.03 -2.71
C PRO A 209 7.16 20.25 -1.47
N HIS A 210 6.56 20.92 -0.48
CA HIS A 210 6.11 20.28 0.76
C HIS A 210 4.87 19.38 0.57
N LEU A 211 3.95 19.77 -0.32
CA LEU A 211 2.77 18.97 -0.69
C LEU A 211 3.19 17.71 -1.44
N ARG A 212 4.13 17.87 -2.38
CA ARG A 212 4.73 16.76 -3.12
C ARG A 212 5.41 15.75 -2.21
N ASP A 213 6.25 16.20 -1.28
CA ASP A 213 6.93 15.31 -0.32
C ASP A 213 5.92 14.54 0.55
N SER A 214 4.93 15.23 1.11
CA SER A 214 3.87 14.63 1.93
C SER A 214 3.09 13.56 1.15
N TYR A 215 2.74 13.86 -0.08
CA TYR A 215 2.05 12.94 -0.97
C TYR A 215 2.88 11.69 -1.27
N LEU A 216 4.16 11.83 -1.64
CA LEU A 216 5.03 10.69 -1.94
C LEU A 216 5.25 9.80 -0.71
N ARG A 217 5.39 10.39 0.48
CA ARG A 217 5.48 9.66 1.75
C ARG A 217 4.22 8.84 2.02
N ASN A 218 3.05 9.42 1.82
CA ASN A 218 1.80 8.71 2.02
C ASN A 218 1.63 7.55 1.02
N ARG A 219 1.97 7.78 -0.26
CA ARG A 219 1.99 6.71 -1.26
C ARG A 219 2.94 5.56 -0.86
N PHE A 220 4.14 5.87 -0.37
CA PHE A 220 5.08 4.86 0.12
C PHE A 220 4.49 4.03 1.28
N ARG A 221 3.87 4.69 2.25
CA ARG A 221 3.22 4.03 3.40
C ARG A 221 2.04 3.16 2.95
N ASN A 222 1.24 3.65 2.01
CA ASN A 222 0.15 2.89 1.42
C ASN A 222 0.66 1.61 0.76
N TYR A 223 1.76 1.67 0.00
CA TYR A 223 2.38 0.47 -0.57
C TYR A 223 2.89 -0.52 0.48
N MET A 224 3.53 -0.06 1.56
CA MET A 224 3.94 -0.97 2.64
C MET A 224 2.74 -1.71 3.26
N ASN A 225 1.60 -1.03 3.41
CA ASN A 225 0.39 -1.59 4.00
C ASN A 225 -0.40 -2.50 3.05
N GLN A 226 -0.32 -2.25 1.74
CA GLN A 226 -1.09 -2.98 0.71
C GLN A 226 -0.29 -4.10 0.05
N LEU A 227 1.01 -4.21 0.32
CA LEU A 227 1.85 -5.25 -0.26
C LEU A 227 1.33 -6.64 0.11
N GLN A 228 1.08 -7.45 -0.91
CA GLN A 228 0.62 -8.82 -0.74
C GLN A 228 1.56 -9.79 -1.47
N LEU A 229 1.91 -10.87 -0.79
CA LEU A 229 2.73 -11.95 -1.33
C LEU A 229 1.85 -13.03 -1.97
N TYR A 230 2.30 -13.55 -3.10
CA TYR A 230 1.60 -14.55 -3.92
C TYR A 230 2.56 -15.64 -4.36
N LYS A 231 2.03 -16.84 -4.56
CA LYS A 231 2.75 -17.96 -5.16
C LYS A 231 2.74 -17.90 -6.69
N SER A 232 3.48 -18.83 -7.31
CA SER A 232 3.55 -18.96 -8.76
C SER A 232 2.19 -19.22 -9.42
N ASP A 233 1.30 -19.91 -8.72
CA ASP A 233 -0.07 -20.26 -9.13
C ASP A 233 -1.13 -19.15 -8.93
N ASP A 234 -0.72 -17.92 -8.56
CA ASP A 234 -1.60 -16.79 -8.26
C ASP A 234 -2.43 -16.88 -6.98
N SER A 235 -2.22 -17.92 -6.16
CA SER A 235 -2.81 -17.95 -4.82
C SER A 235 -2.03 -17.02 -3.86
N PRO A 236 -2.73 -16.32 -2.94
CA PRO A 236 -2.06 -15.57 -1.87
C PRO A 236 -1.19 -16.49 -1.03
N LEU A 237 0.00 -16.03 -0.63
CA LEU A 237 0.86 -16.76 0.30
C LEU A 237 0.14 -16.85 1.66
N LYS A 238 -0.19 -18.06 2.08
CA LYS A 238 -0.75 -18.33 3.40
C LYS A 238 0.27 -19.08 4.21
N LEU A 239 0.57 -18.56 5.39
CA LEU A 239 1.46 -19.21 6.33
C LEU A 239 0.69 -19.52 7.61
N SER A 240 0.85 -20.74 8.11
CA SER A 240 0.30 -21.21 9.37
C SER A 240 1.45 -21.67 10.28
N PRO A 241 2.12 -20.73 10.98
CA PRO A 241 3.13 -21.11 11.95
C PRO A 241 2.48 -21.68 13.20
N SER A 242 3.02 -22.78 13.71
CA SER A 242 2.58 -23.39 14.96
C SER A 242 3.76 -23.71 15.86
N LEU A 243 3.54 -23.64 17.18
CA LEU A 243 4.54 -23.94 18.19
C LEU A 243 4.22 -25.30 18.83
N GLN A 244 5.16 -26.24 18.79
CA GLN A 244 5.09 -27.49 19.52
C GLN A 244 6.32 -27.61 20.43
N GLY A 245 6.12 -27.39 21.74
CA GLY A 245 7.22 -27.28 22.69
C GLY A 245 8.11 -26.08 22.38
N ASN A 246 9.34 -26.33 21.93
CA ASN A 246 10.32 -25.29 21.53
C ASN A 246 10.58 -25.26 20.03
N VAL A 247 9.72 -25.89 19.23
CA VAL A 247 9.91 -26.01 17.78
C VAL A 247 8.76 -25.33 17.07
N ILE A 248 9.09 -24.36 16.22
CA ILE A 248 8.15 -23.69 15.33
C ILE A 248 8.22 -24.37 13.97
N THR A 249 7.06 -24.74 13.45
CA THR A 249 6.89 -25.27 12.09
C THR A 249 6.04 -24.30 11.28
N LEU A 250 6.49 -23.97 10.06
CA LEU A 250 5.74 -23.12 9.14
C LEU A 250 5.11 -23.98 8.05
N LYS A 251 3.78 -23.94 7.92
CA LYS A 251 3.07 -24.65 6.84
C LYS A 251 2.41 -23.68 5.88
N ASP A 252 2.30 -24.08 4.62
CA ASP A 252 1.34 -23.48 3.68
C ASP A 252 0.13 -24.42 3.56
N PRO A 253 -1.02 -24.09 4.16
CA PRO A 253 -2.22 -24.92 4.10
C PRO A 253 -2.77 -25.07 2.67
N GLY A 254 -2.34 -24.24 1.71
CA GLY A 254 -2.72 -24.37 0.30
C GLY A 254 -1.97 -25.47 -0.46
N ASN A 255 -0.97 -26.12 0.15
CA ASN A 255 -0.15 -27.18 -0.47
C ASN A 255 -0.37 -28.58 0.14
N GLU A 256 -1.34 -28.77 1.06
CA GLU A 256 -1.60 -30.08 1.69
C GLU A 256 -2.46 -31.06 0.83
N GLU A 257 -2.69 -30.77 -0.47
CA GLU A 257 -3.38 -31.66 -1.42
C GLU A 257 -2.51 -32.11 -2.63
N ALA A 258 -1.23 -32.44 -2.42
CA ALA A 258 -0.40 -33.09 -3.44
C ALA A 258 0.32 -34.34 -2.91
#